data_AF-A0A7C6XBV3-F1
#
_entry.id   AF-A0A7C6XBV3-F1
#
_cell.length_a   1.000
_cell.length_b   1.000
_cell.length_c   1.000
_cell.angle_alpha   90.00
_cell.angle_beta   90.00
_cell.angle_gamma   90.00
#
_symmetry.space_group_name_H-M   'P 1'
#
loop_
_entity.id
_entity.type
_entity.pdbx_description
1 polymer ?
#
loop_
_entity_poly.entity_id
_entity_poly.type
_entity_poly.pdbx_seq_one_letter_code
_entity_poly.pdbx_strand_id
1 'polypeptide(L)'
;MLNGLWLSFFIVASVAGLVRWFGGDPDVWAAMVESLFSMAKLSVDVMLLLFGTLTLWLGFLKIAEKAGLVDLLAKLLGPLFSKLMPEVPRGH
;
A
#
# COMPACT_ATOMS: atom_id res chain seq x y z
N MET A 1 -8.80 19.14 12.37
CA MET A 1 -7.67 19.14 11.41
C MET A 1 -7.98 18.33 10.15
N LEU A 2 -8.53 17.11 10.27
CA LEU A 2 -8.92 16.30 9.09
C LEU A 2 -10.11 16.88 8.28
N ASN A 3 -11.16 17.38 8.96
CA ASN A 3 -12.33 17.95 8.28
C ASN A 3 -12.00 19.21 7.46
N GLY A 4 -11.04 20.02 7.91
CA GLY A 4 -10.62 21.22 7.19
C GLY A 4 -9.86 20.89 5.90
N LEU A 5 -8.99 19.89 5.94
CA LEU A 5 -8.23 19.43 4.77
C LEU A 5 -9.15 18.83 3.70
N TRP A 6 -10.07 17.95 4.10
CA TRP A 6 -11.07 17.39 3.19
C TRP A 6 -11.97 18.45 2.58
N LEU A 7 -12.49 19.37 3.39
CA LEU A 7 -13.31 20.48 2.90
C LEU A 7 -12.54 21.34 1.90
N SER A 8 -11.25 21.61 2.16
CA SER A 8 -10.42 22.39 1.24
C SER A 8 -10.24 21.71 -0.12
N PHE A 9 -10.05 20.38 -0.16
CA PHE A 9 -9.96 19.64 -1.43
C PHE A 9 -11.25 19.70 -2.23
N PHE A 10 -12.41 19.57 -1.58
CA PHE A 10 -13.69 19.71 -2.25
C PHE A 10 -13.90 21.11 -2.80
N ILE A 11 -13.60 22.16 -2.01
CA ILE A 11 -13.73 23.55 -2.46
C ILE A 11 -12.81 23.82 -3.65
N VAL A 12 -11.54 23.41 -3.58
CA VAL A 12 -10.58 23.60 -4.67
C VAL A 12 -11.01 22.84 -5.92
N ALA A 13 -11.49 21.60 -5.79
CA ALA A 13 -11.99 20.81 -6.91
C ALA A 13 -13.24 21.45 -7.54
N SER A 14 -14.19 21.95 -6.73
CA SER A 14 -15.38 22.65 -7.23
C SER A 14 -15.03 23.94 -7.96
N VAL A 15 -14.11 24.74 -7.42
CA VAL A 15 -13.65 25.98 -8.08
C VAL A 15 -12.93 25.65 -9.38
N ALA A 16 -12.03 24.66 -9.39
CA ALA A 16 -11.32 24.24 -10.60
C ALA A 16 -12.28 23.70 -11.68
N GLY A 17 -13.31 22.94 -11.28
CA GLY A 17 -14.36 22.46 -12.17
C GLY A 17 -15.16 23.60 -12.79
N LEU A 18 -15.57 24.60 -11.98
CA LEU A 18 -16.27 25.79 -12.45
C LEU A 18 -15.41 26.61 -13.42
N VAL A 19 -14.13 26.83 -13.11
CA VAL A 19 -13.22 27.59 -14.00
C VAL A 19 -13.07 26.90 -15.36
N ARG A 20 -12.89 25.57 -15.41
CA ARG A 20 -12.80 24.84 -16.68
C ARG A 20 -14.13 24.79 -17.43
N TRP A 21 -15.25 24.67 -16.72
CA TRP A 21 -16.58 24.74 -17.32
C TRP A 21 -16.83 26.09 -18.01
N PHE A 22 -16.52 27.20 -17.34
CA PHE A 22 -16.60 28.54 -17.94
C PHE A 22 -15.57 28.77 -19.06
N GLY A 23 -14.47 28.03 -19.06
CA GLY A 23 -13.48 27.99 -20.14
C GLY A 23 -13.93 27.25 -21.40
N GLY A 24 -15.14 26.71 -21.44
CA GLY A 24 -15.72 26.05 -22.63
C GLY A 24 -15.54 24.53 -22.67
N ASP A 25 -15.26 23.89 -21.53
CA ASP A 25 -15.06 22.44 -21.40
C ASP A 25 -16.29 21.82 -20.68
N PRO A 26 -17.37 21.47 -21.40
CA PRO A 26 -18.64 21.00 -20.81
C PRO A 26 -18.55 19.61 -20.20
N ASP A 27 -17.53 18.83 -20.56
CA ASP A 27 -17.36 17.45 -20.09
C ASP A 27 -16.56 17.35 -18.79
N VAL A 28 -16.14 18.48 -18.21
CA VAL A 28 -15.29 18.52 -17.00
C VAL A 28 -15.91 17.78 -15.83
N TRP A 29 -17.21 17.92 -15.58
CA TRP A 29 -17.86 17.20 -14.48
C TRP A 29 -17.90 15.69 -14.72
N ALA A 30 -18.16 15.26 -15.96
CA ALA A 30 -18.14 13.85 -16.33
C ALA A 30 -16.73 13.26 -16.17
N ALA A 31 -15.71 13.97 -16.65
CA ALA A 31 -14.31 13.59 -16.51
C ALA A 31 -13.87 13.53 -15.04
N MET A 32 -14.34 14.45 -14.19
CA MET A 32 -14.09 14.41 -12.74
C MET A 32 -14.68 13.14 -12.12
N VAL A 33 -15.93 12.81 -12.42
CA VAL A 33 -16.58 11.58 -11.91
C VAL A 33 -15.86 10.33 -12.41
N GLU A 34 -15.53 10.27 -13.70
CA GLU A 34 -14.78 9.16 -14.28
C GLU A 34 -13.41 9.00 -13.60
N SER A 35 -12.70 10.10 -13.34
CA SER A 35 -11.41 10.07 -12.65
C SER A 35 -11.52 9.52 -11.23
N LEU A 36 -12.60 9.84 -10.50
CA LEU A 36 -12.85 9.31 -9.16
C LEU A 36 -13.04 7.79 -9.19
N PHE A 37 -13.84 7.29 -10.14
CA PHE A 37 -14.04 5.85 -10.30
C PHE A 37 -12.79 5.13 -10.78
N SER A 38 -12.04 5.72 -11.70
CA SER A 38 -10.76 5.19 -12.18
C SER A 38 -9.75 5.07 -11.04
N MET A 39 -9.62 6.11 -10.20
CA MET A 39 -8.75 6.09 -9.03
C MET A 39 -9.21 5.10 -7.96
N ALA A 40 -10.53 4.95 -7.76
CA ALA A 40 -11.08 3.93 -6.87
C ALA A 40 -10.71 2.53 -7.35
N LYS A 41 -10.86 2.24 -8.65
CA LYS A 41 -10.49 0.95 -9.25
C LYS A 41 -8.99 0.70 -9.11
N LEU A 42 -8.15 1.68 -9.45
CA LEU A 42 -6.70 1.59 -9.30
C LEU A 42 -6.30 1.25 -7.86
N SER A 43 -6.94 1.91 -6.89
CA SER A 43 -6.69 1.65 -5.46
C SER A 43 -7.01 0.21 -5.07
N VAL A 44 -8.12 -0.34 -5.57
CA VAL A 44 -8.49 -1.74 -5.35
C VAL A 44 -7.50 -2.69 -6.03
N ASP A 45 -7.13 -2.43 -7.27
CA ASP A 45 -6.17 -3.26 -8.02
C ASP A 45 -4.81 -3.33 -7.32
N VAL A 46 -4.30 -2.18 -6.84
CA VAL A 46 -3.04 -2.11 -6.07
C VAL A 46 -3.18 -2.85 -4.74
N MET A 47 -4.30 -2.66 -4.02
CA MET A 47 -4.55 -3.36 -2.76
C MET A 47 -4.58 -4.88 -2.96
N LEU A 48 -5.28 -5.37 -3.98
CA LEU A 48 -5.35 -6.80 -4.28
C LEU A 48 -3.99 -7.38 -4.65
N LEU A 49 -3.19 -6.65 -5.43
CA LEU A 49 -1.84 -7.06 -5.79
C LEU A 49 -0.95 -7.19 -4.55
N LEU A 50 -0.92 -6.18 -3.70
CA LEU A 50 -0.08 -6.17 -2.50
C LEU A 50 -0.57 -7.21 -1.48
N PHE A 51 -1.87 -7.27 -1.23
CA PHE A 51 -2.46 -8.22 -0.30
C PHE A 51 -2.26 -9.65 -0.78
N GLY A 52 -2.52 -9.95 -2.05
CA GLY A 52 -2.29 -11.25 -2.66
C GLY A 52 -0.82 -11.67 -2.58
N THR A 53 0.09 -10.76 -2.90
CA THR A 53 1.54 -11.03 -2.83
C THR A 53 1.98 -11.33 -1.38
N LEU A 54 1.60 -10.49 -0.42
CA LEU A 54 1.99 -10.68 0.99
C LEU A 54 1.39 -11.96 1.58
N THR A 55 0.12 -12.24 1.30
CA THR A 55 -0.54 -13.47 1.80
C THR A 55 0.08 -14.72 1.19
N LEU A 56 0.46 -14.70 -0.09
CA LEU A 56 1.20 -15.77 -0.73
C LEU A 56 2.55 -16.01 -0.04
N TRP A 57 3.36 -14.96 0.14
CA TRP A 57 4.67 -15.06 0.79
C TRP A 57 4.55 -15.56 2.24
N LEU A 58 3.61 -15.03 3.02
CA LEU A 58 3.35 -15.49 4.37
C LEU A 58 2.89 -16.96 4.40
N GLY A 59 2.11 -17.38 3.41
CA GLY A 59 1.74 -18.79 3.23
C GLY A 59 2.96 -19.68 2.99
N PHE A 60 3.85 -19.30 2.07
CA PHE A 60 5.11 -20.02 1.83
C PHE A 60 5.99 -20.07 3.07
N LEU A 61 6.15 -18.95 3.80
CA LEU A 61 6.93 -18.92 5.04
C LEU A 61 6.36 -19.86 6.09
N LYS A 62 5.03 -19.92 6.27
CA LYS A 62 4.38 -20.87 7.19
C LYS A 62 4.63 -22.33 6.79
N ILE A 63 4.70 -22.63 5.49
CA ILE A 63 5.03 -23.99 5.02
C ILE A 63 6.51 -24.30 5.31
N ALA A 64 7.42 -23.37 5.01
CA ALA A 64 8.85 -23.51 5.28
C ALA A 64 9.16 -23.66 6.78
N GLU A 65 8.44 -22.94 7.63
CA GLU A 65 8.51 -23.06 9.09
C GLU A 65 8.07 -24.45 9.55
N LYS A 66 6.92 -24.95 9.07
CA LYS A 66 6.45 -26.31 9.37
C LYS A 66 7.39 -27.41 8.85
N ALA A 67 8.13 -27.15 7.78
CA ALA A 67 9.12 -28.05 7.22
C ALA A 67 10.49 -27.99 7.95
N GLY A 68 10.66 -27.10 8.93
CA GLY A 68 11.93 -26.88 9.66
C GLY A 68 13.01 -26.17 8.83
N LEU A 69 12.68 -25.65 7.64
CA LEU A 69 13.62 -24.95 6.77
C LEU A 69 14.03 -23.60 7.36
N VAL A 70 13.08 -22.91 8.00
CA VAL A 70 13.32 -21.63 8.69
C VAL A 70 14.31 -21.81 9.85
N ASP A 71 14.16 -22.88 10.64
CA ASP A 71 15.09 -23.20 11.74
C ASP A 71 16.51 -23.50 11.25
N LEU A 72 16.61 -24.17 10.10
CA LEU A 72 17.89 -24.48 9.45
C LEU A 72 18.60 -23.21 8.97
N LEU A 73 17.86 -22.29 8.35
CA LEU A 73 18.36 -20.97 7.96
C LEU A 73 18.75 -20.13 9.18
N ALA A 74 17.97 -20.15 10.26
CA ALA A 74 18.27 -19.44 11.50
C ALA A 74 19.59 -19.92 12.13
N LYS A 75 19.83 -21.24 12.17
CA LYS A 75 21.10 -21.81 12.65
C LYS A 75 22.29 -21.42 11.78
N LEU A 76 22.10 -21.38 10.45
CA LEU A 76 23.15 -20.99 9.51
C LEU A 76 23.50 -19.50 9.61
N LEU A 77 22.49 -18.64 9.80
CA LEU A 77 22.65 -17.20 9.89
C LEU A 77 23.01 -16.71 11.30
N GLY A 78 22.80 -17.54 12.33
CA GLY A 78 23.17 -17.27 13.73
C GLY A 78 24.57 -16.68 13.95
N PRO A 79 25.66 -17.23 13.36
CA PRO A 79 27.00 -16.64 13.53
C PRO A 79 27.11 -15.24 12.93
N LEU A 80 26.46 -14.97 11.80
CA LEU A 80 26.44 -13.65 11.17
C LEU A 80 25.67 -12.63 12.01
N PHE A 81 24.47 -13.00 12.48
CA PHE A 81 23.66 -12.15 13.35
C PHE A 81 24.31 -11.89 14.70
N SER A 82 24.99 -12.87 15.29
CA SER A 82 25.73 -12.66 16.54
C SER A 82 26.90 -11.70 16.42
N LYS A 83 27.40 -11.49 15.19
CA LYS A 83 28.49 -10.54 14.90
C LYS A 83 27.97 -9.13 14.55
N LEU A 84 26.81 -9.04 13.87
CA LEU A 84 26.20 -7.76 13.50
C LEU A 84 25.31 -7.16 14.61
N MET A 85 24.66 -8.01 15.40
CA MET A 85 23.69 -7.61 16.44
C MET A 85 24.04 -8.29 17.77
N PRO A 86 25.08 -7.80 18.49
CA PRO A 86 25.54 -8.38 19.75
C PRO A 86 24.55 -8.23 20.91
N GLU A 87 23.54 -7.36 20.79
CA GLU A 87 22.52 -7.12 21.84
C GLU A 87 21.34 -8.11 21.81
N VAL A 88 21.24 -8.97 20.79
CA VAL A 88 20.13 -9.93 20.67
C VAL A 88 20.51 -11.27 21.33
N PRO A 89 19.78 -11.73 22.36
CA PRO A 89 20.07 -12.98 23.06
C PRO A 89 20.07 -14.19 22.12
N ARG A 90 21.03 -15.09 22.30
CA ARG A 90 21.17 -16.30 21.47
C ARG A 90 20.07 -17.32 21.81
N GLY A 91 19.34 -17.79 20.79
CA GLY A 91 18.54 -19.00 20.88
C GLY A 91 17.03 -18.82 21.00
N HIS A 92 16.44 -17.87 20.27
CA HIS A 92 14.99 -17.82 20.06
C HIS A 92 14.63 -17.70 18.59
#